data_AF-A0A7K9XC27-F1
#
_entry.id   AF-A0A7K9XC27-F1
#
_cell.length_a   1.000
_cell.length_b   1.000
_cell.length_c   1.000
_cell.angle_alpha   90.00
_cell.angle_beta   90.00
_cell.angle_gamma   90.00
#
_symmetry.space_group_name_H-M   'P 1'
#
loop_
_entity.id
_entity.type
_entity.pdbx_description
1 polymer ?
#
loop_
_entity_poly.entity_id
_entity_poly.type
_entity_poly.pdbx_seq_one_letter_code
_entity_poly.pdbx_strand_id
1 'polypeptide(L)'
;FFLQEAAQALIYAGMAGSNLENIQEKINEYLERVQALHSAVQSQNTDPLKSKQQLDLERAHFLVTQAFDEDDKGNAEEAVELYTEAVELCLKTATETSEAGLQSKLKQLARQALDRAEALKESVSKSSQKEKSTATKPNQPVRTFFPLGPDFSLNDKPQTIRAVQASESQGQRYTAEEIEVLRKTSKINGIEYVPFMSVDLRERFAFPMPFSDKCGKLPLSPKQKAMFAKWVRPDDITNNPTMIYTVSSFSIKQTIVSDCSFVASLAISAAYERRYNKKLITSIIYPQNKKGEPEYNPCGKYMVKLHINGVPRKVIIDDQLPVDHSGELLCSYSNNKNELWVSLIEKAYMKVMGGYDFPGSNSNIDLHALTGWIPERIAMHSDNQAFNKDSTFRMLYQ
;
A
#
# COMPACT_ATOMS: atom_id res chain seq x y z
N PHE A 1 -17.31 -2.74 14.68
CA PHE A 1 -16.27 -1.68 14.63
C PHE A 1 -16.74 -0.37 15.28
N PHE A 2 -17.60 0.45 14.66
CA PHE A 2 -17.91 1.79 15.19
C PHE A 2 -18.48 1.82 16.63
N LEU A 3 -19.37 0.89 16.97
CA LEU A 3 -19.89 0.76 18.34
C LEU A 3 -18.81 0.36 19.35
N GLN A 4 -17.84 -0.46 18.93
CA GLN A 4 -16.72 -0.87 19.78
C GLN A 4 -15.78 0.31 20.05
N GLU A 5 -15.51 1.14 19.03
CA GLU A 5 -14.78 2.38 19.24
C GLU A 5 -15.53 3.40 20.09
N ALA A 6 -16.85 3.53 19.89
CA ALA A 6 -17.67 4.42 20.71
C ALA A 6 -17.64 3.98 22.18
N ALA A 7 -17.78 2.69 22.46
CA ALA A 7 -17.64 2.15 23.81
C ALA A 7 -16.25 2.44 24.39
N GLN A 8 -15.18 2.20 23.62
CA GLN A 8 -13.81 2.47 24.06
C GLN A 8 -13.54 3.95 24.34
N ALA A 9 -14.07 4.85 23.51
CA ALA A 9 -13.97 6.29 23.71
C ALA A 9 -14.70 6.74 24.99
N LEU A 10 -15.89 6.18 25.27
CA LEU A 10 -16.63 6.43 26.50
C LEU A 10 -15.89 5.88 27.73
N ILE A 11 -15.27 4.70 27.63
CA ILE A 11 -14.43 4.15 28.70
C ILE A 11 -13.28 5.12 29.04
N TYR A 12 -12.56 5.62 28.02
CA TYR A 12 -11.48 6.57 28.23
C TYR A 12 -11.97 7.92 28.79
N ALA A 13 -13.13 8.42 28.32
CA ALA A 13 -13.73 9.61 28.88
C ALA A 13 -14.07 9.41 30.38
N GLY A 14 -14.59 8.24 30.75
CA GLY A 14 -14.85 7.88 32.15
C GLY A 14 -13.56 7.84 32.98
N MET A 15 -12.51 7.18 32.47
CA MET A 15 -11.19 7.13 33.14
C MET A 15 -10.53 8.51 33.29
N ALA A 16 -10.78 9.42 32.35
CA ALA A 16 -10.31 10.80 32.40
C ALA A 16 -11.15 11.72 33.31
N GLY A 17 -12.17 11.19 34.00
CA GLY A 17 -13.00 11.94 34.94
C GLY A 17 -14.15 12.72 34.31
N SER A 18 -14.68 12.26 33.17
CA SER A 18 -15.84 12.90 32.52
C SER A 18 -17.10 12.86 33.40
N ASN A 19 -17.82 13.99 33.47
CA ASN A 19 -19.09 14.14 34.20
C ASN A 19 -20.33 13.77 33.37
N LEU A 20 -20.14 13.00 32.28
CA LEU A 20 -21.21 12.64 31.38
C LEU A 20 -22.18 11.68 32.09
N GLU A 21 -23.44 12.09 32.25
CA GLU A 21 -24.46 11.27 32.90
C GLU A 21 -24.64 9.94 32.16
N ASN A 22 -24.82 8.85 32.93
CA ASN A 22 -25.07 7.49 32.43
C ASN A 22 -23.98 6.95 31.47
N ILE A 23 -22.74 7.40 31.62
CA ILE A 23 -21.63 6.93 30.78
C ILE A 23 -21.46 5.40 30.83
N GLN A 24 -21.62 4.78 32.01
CA GLN A 24 -21.51 3.33 32.16
C GLN A 24 -22.66 2.57 31.50
N GLU A 25 -23.89 3.10 31.54
CA GLU A 25 -25.03 2.49 30.87
C GLU A 25 -24.83 2.49 29.36
N LYS A 26 -24.37 3.61 28.78
CA LYS A 26 -24.06 3.71 27.34
C LYS A 26 -22.92 2.78 26.91
N ILE A 27 -21.89 2.63 27.76
CA ILE A 27 -20.81 1.67 27.49
C ILE A 27 -21.39 0.25 27.39
N ASN A 28 -22.21 -0.15 28.36
CA ASN A 28 -22.83 -1.48 28.37
C ASN A 28 -23.76 -1.68 27.17
N GLU A 29 -24.60 -0.70 26.84
CA GLU A 29 -25.48 -0.74 25.67
C GLU A 29 -24.69 -0.96 24.36
N TYR A 30 -23.59 -0.22 24.18
CA TYR A 30 -22.74 -0.39 23.00
C TYR A 30 -22.04 -1.74 22.98
N LEU A 31 -21.55 -2.24 24.11
CA LEU A 31 -20.91 -3.55 24.20
C LEU A 31 -21.91 -4.69 23.92
N GLU A 32 -23.12 -4.62 24.47
CA GLU A 32 -24.19 -5.59 24.19
C GLU A 32 -24.56 -5.58 22.70
N ARG A 33 -24.66 -4.40 22.10
CA ARG A 33 -24.95 -4.26 20.67
C ARG A 33 -23.81 -4.81 19.81
N VAL A 34 -22.56 -4.58 20.21
CA VAL A 34 -21.37 -5.17 19.56
C VAL A 34 -21.45 -6.70 19.61
N GLN A 35 -21.77 -7.28 20.77
CA GLN A 35 -21.89 -8.73 20.92
C GLN A 35 -23.02 -9.30 20.04
N ALA A 36 -24.20 -8.67 20.04
CA ALA A 36 -25.33 -9.07 19.19
C ALA A 36 -24.96 -9.03 17.69
N LEU A 37 -24.28 -7.97 17.25
CA LEU A 37 -23.81 -7.86 15.86
C LEU A 37 -22.75 -8.89 15.52
N HIS A 38 -21.80 -9.17 16.44
CA HIS A 38 -20.81 -10.22 16.24
C HIS A 38 -21.46 -11.59 16.05
N SER A 39 -22.44 -11.93 16.88
CA SER A 39 -23.20 -13.18 16.74
C SER A 39 -23.97 -13.24 15.42
N ALA A 40 -24.59 -12.13 15.00
CA ALA A 40 -25.29 -12.06 13.72
C ALA A 40 -24.33 -12.24 12.52
N VAL A 41 -23.17 -11.59 12.54
CA VAL A 41 -22.16 -11.73 11.46
C VAL A 41 -21.55 -13.13 11.44
N GLN A 42 -21.26 -13.72 12.60
CA GLN A 42 -20.79 -15.11 12.67
C GLN A 42 -21.81 -16.10 12.10
N SER A 43 -23.11 -15.84 12.28
CA SER A 43 -24.16 -16.67 11.70
C SER A 43 -24.30 -16.52 10.17
N GLN A 44 -23.82 -15.41 9.59
CA GLN A 44 -23.81 -15.16 8.14
C GLN A 44 -22.53 -15.62 7.43
N ASN A 45 -21.45 -15.94 8.17
CA ASN A 45 -20.14 -16.27 7.62
C ASN A 45 -20.07 -17.70 7.01
N THR A 46 -21.22 -18.22 6.58
CA THR A 46 -21.41 -19.54 5.97
C THR A 46 -21.50 -19.50 4.45
N ASP A 47 -21.42 -18.32 3.84
CA ASP A 47 -21.36 -18.20 2.39
C ASP A 47 -20.12 -18.92 1.85
N PRO A 48 -20.28 -19.84 0.88
CA PRO A 48 -19.14 -20.53 0.29
C PRO A 48 -18.17 -19.51 -0.33
N LEU A 49 -16.87 -19.82 -0.26
CA LEU A 49 -15.86 -18.98 -0.90
C LEU A 49 -16.10 -18.87 -2.41
N LYS A 50 -15.77 -17.71 -2.99
CA LYS A 50 -15.88 -17.46 -4.43
C LYS A 50 -15.18 -18.56 -5.23
N SER A 51 -15.83 -19.01 -6.29
CA SER A 51 -15.21 -19.95 -7.22
C SER A 51 -14.06 -19.28 -7.98
N LYS A 52 -13.13 -20.09 -8.50
CA LYS A 52 -12.05 -19.60 -9.37
C LYS A 52 -12.59 -18.70 -10.50
N GLN A 53 -13.71 -19.08 -11.12
CA GLN A 53 -14.29 -18.32 -12.23
C GLN A 53 -14.88 -16.97 -11.78
N GLN A 54 -15.38 -16.86 -10.56
CA GLN A 54 -15.81 -15.59 -9.98
C GLN A 54 -14.61 -14.68 -9.68
N LEU A 55 -13.51 -15.23 -9.16
CA LEU A 55 -12.26 -14.49 -8.95
C LEU A 55 -11.63 -14.04 -10.28
N ASP A 56 -11.64 -14.89 -11.31
CA ASP A 56 -11.22 -14.53 -12.66
C ASP A 56 -12.03 -13.36 -13.23
N LEU A 57 -13.35 -13.33 -12.97
CA LEU A 57 -14.21 -12.22 -13.36
C LEU A 57 -13.81 -10.92 -12.64
N GLU A 58 -13.50 -10.95 -11.35
CA GLU A 58 -13.05 -9.78 -10.60
C GLU A 58 -11.70 -9.24 -11.12
N ARG A 59 -10.78 -10.15 -11.46
CA ARG A 59 -9.50 -9.79 -12.08
C ARG A 59 -9.70 -9.19 -13.48
N ALA A 60 -10.63 -9.72 -14.27
CA ALA A 60 -10.98 -9.14 -15.56
C ALA A 60 -11.58 -7.73 -15.43
N HIS A 61 -12.46 -7.50 -14.44
CA HIS A 61 -12.98 -6.16 -14.16
C HIS A 61 -11.88 -5.19 -13.74
N PHE A 62 -10.92 -5.63 -12.92
CA PHE A 62 -9.78 -4.83 -12.52
C PHE A 62 -8.89 -4.47 -13.72
N LEU A 63 -8.60 -5.42 -14.62
CA LEU A 63 -7.89 -5.17 -15.88
C LEU A 63 -8.61 -4.11 -16.73
N VAL A 64 -9.93 -4.23 -16.92
CA VAL A 64 -10.74 -3.25 -17.69
C VAL A 64 -10.71 -1.88 -17.04
N THR A 65 -10.76 -1.81 -15.71
CA THR A 65 -10.71 -0.53 -14.96
C THR A 65 -9.36 0.15 -15.15
N GLN A 66 -8.26 -0.60 -15.04
CA GLN A 66 -6.91 -0.08 -15.26
C GLN A 66 -6.69 0.30 -16.73
N ALA A 67 -7.23 -0.47 -17.68
CA ALA A 67 -7.19 -0.11 -19.10
C ALA A 67 -7.89 1.22 -19.38
N PHE A 68 -9.05 1.44 -18.75
CA PHE A 68 -9.79 2.70 -18.84
C PHE A 68 -9.01 3.88 -18.23
N ASP A 69 -8.34 3.66 -17.10
CA ASP A 69 -7.51 4.70 -16.48
C ASP A 69 -6.29 5.07 -17.32
N GLU A 70 -5.68 4.11 -18.03
CA GLU A 70 -4.57 4.38 -18.96
C GLU A 70 -5.06 5.05 -20.26
N ASP A 71 -6.26 4.69 -20.74
CA ASP A 71 -6.95 5.36 -21.85
C ASP A 71 -7.24 6.84 -21.52
N ASP A 72 -7.82 7.11 -20.35
CA ASP A 72 -8.07 8.47 -19.84
C ASP A 72 -6.78 9.31 -19.74
N LYS A 73 -5.64 8.67 -19.45
CA LYS A 73 -4.31 9.32 -19.39
C LYS A 73 -3.68 9.52 -20.77
N GLY A 74 -4.26 8.97 -21.84
CA GLY A 74 -3.73 9.02 -23.19
C GLY A 74 -2.66 7.96 -23.51
N ASN A 75 -2.47 6.97 -22.63
CA ASN A 75 -1.51 5.88 -22.82
C ASN A 75 -2.16 4.75 -23.64
N ALA A 76 -2.47 5.02 -24.91
CA ALA A 76 -3.27 4.14 -25.76
C ALA A 76 -2.67 2.73 -25.96
N GLU A 77 -1.34 2.60 -26.02
CA GLU A 77 -0.66 1.30 -26.19
C GLU A 77 -0.91 0.38 -24.98
N GLU A 78 -0.64 0.86 -23.77
CA GLU A 78 -0.84 0.11 -22.52
C GLU A 78 -2.33 -0.19 -22.30
N ALA A 79 -3.22 0.77 -22.58
CA ALA A 79 -4.66 0.57 -22.48
C ALA A 79 -5.13 -0.58 -23.40
N VAL A 80 -4.65 -0.63 -24.64
CA VAL A 80 -4.96 -1.69 -25.60
C VAL A 80 -4.45 -3.06 -25.12
N GLU A 81 -3.24 -3.13 -24.56
CA GLU A 81 -2.71 -4.36 -23.98
C GLU A 81 -3.61 -4.87 -22.83
N LEU A 82 -3.94 -4.00 -21.87
CA LEU A 82 -4.78 -4.35 -20.73
C LEU A 82 -6.19 -4.79 -21.14
N TYR A 83 -6.81 -4.09 -22.11
CA TYR A 83 -8.09 -4.53 -22.67
C TYR A 83 -7.97 -5.91 -23.33
N THR A 84 -6.91 -6.15 -24.09
CA THR A 84 -6.69 -7.43 -24.77
C THR A 84 -6.55 -8.58 -23.76
N GLU A 85 -5.74 -8.39 -22.71
CA GLU A 85 -5.60 -9.38 -21.63
C GLU A 85 -6.92 -9.63 -20.88
N ALA A 86 -7.73 -8.58 -20.66
CA ALA A 86 -9.05 -8.72 -20.05
C ALA A 86 -9.99 -9.56 -20.92
N VAL A 87 -9.97 -9.36 -22.24
CA VAL A 87 -10.76 -10.14 -23.21
C VAL A 87 -10.34 -11.59 -23.19
N GLU A 88 -9.04 -11.87 -23.27
CA GLU A 88 -8.50 -13.24 -23.24
C GLU A 88 -8.89 -13.97 -21.96
N LEU A 89 -8.74 -13.33 -20.80
CA LEU A 89 -9.16 -13.89 -19.51
C LEU A 89 -10.67 -14.15 -19.50
N CYS A 90 -11.49 -13.18 -19.91
CA CYS A 90 -12.95 -13.35 -19.95
C CYS A 90 -13.38 -14.54 -20.83
N LEU A 91 -12.82 -14.66 -22.04
CA LEU A 91 -13.16 -15.72 -22.98
C LEU A 91 -12.73 -17.09 -22.45
N LYS A 92 -11.50 -17.19 -21.91
CA LYS A 92 -11.01 -18.42 -21.29
C LYS A 92 -11.93 -18.87 -20.16
N THR A 93 -12.20 -17.99 -19.19
CA THR A 93 -13.07 -18.30 -18.05
C THR A 93 -14.51 -18.63 -18.49
N ALA A 94 -15.02 -17.97 -19.54
CA ALA A 94 -16.36 -18.24 -20.09
C ALA A 94 -16.49 -19.62 -20.76
N THR A 95 -15.37 -20.22 -21.19
CA THR A 95 -15.33 -21.61 -21.68
C THR A 95 -15.17 -22.63 -20.54
N GLU A 96 -14.54 -22.23 -19.44
CA GLU A 96 -14.34 -23.09 -18.26
C GLU A 96 -15.57 -23.15 -17.33
N THR A 97 -16.47 -22.16 -17.38
CA THR A 97 -17.66 -22.10 -16.52
C THR A 97 -18.90 -22.73 -17.15
N SER A 98 -19.68 -23.46 -16.33
CA SER A 98 -20.99 -24.00 -16.69
C SER A 98 -22.16 -23.10 -16.27
N GLU A 99 -21.90 -22.01 -15.55
CA GLU A 99 -22.95 -21.11 -15.06
C GLU A 99 -23.35 -20.07 -16.12
N ALA A 100 -24.58 -20.15 -16.62
CA ALA A 100 -25.08 -19.27 -17.68
C ALA A 100 -25.03 -17.78 -17.31
N GLY A 101 -25.33 -17.44 -16.05
CA GLY A 101 -25.30 -16.05 -15.57
C GLY A 101 -23.87 -15.48 -15.56
N LEU A 102 -22.90 -16.24 -15.07
CA LEU A 102 -21.49 -15.84 -15.05
C LEU A 102 -20.93 -15.75 -16.47
N GLN A 103 -21.27 -16.73 -17.32
CA GLN A 103 -20.86 -16.75 -18.73
C GLN A 103 -21.36 -15.53 -19.50
N SER A 104 -22.60 -15.10 -19.24
CA SER A 104 -23.17 -13.88 -19.84
C SER A 104 -22.39 -12.63 -19.44
N LYS A 105 -22.08 -12.48 -18.14
CA LYS A 105 -21.29 -11.35 -17.63
C LYS A 105 -19.89 -11.30 -18.24
N LEU A 106 -19.19 -12.44 -18.30
CA LEU A 106 -17.86 -12.54 -18.91
C LEU A 106 -17.88 -12.17 -20.39
N LYS A 107 -18.85 -12.69 -21.15
CA LYS A 107 -19.01 -12.37 -22.58
C LYS A 107 -19.35 -10.89 -22.81
N GLN A 108 -20.17 -10.31 -21.94
CA GLN A 108 -20.50 -8.89 -22.02
C GLN A 108 -19.27 -8.01 -21.76
N LEU A 109 -18.52 -8.30 -20.69
CA LEU A 109 -17.30 -7.58 -20.36
C LEU A 109 -16.24 -7.70 -21.47
N ALA A 110 -16.06 -8.91 -22.03
CA ALA A 110 -15.16 -9.14 -23.16
C ALA A 110 -15.55 -8.32 -24.39
N ARG A 111 -16.84 -8.25 -24.75
CA ARG A 111 -17.30 -7.44 -25.88
C ARG A 111 -17.00 -5.96 -25.67
N GLN A 112 -17.35 -5.42 -24.50
CA GLN A 112 -17.10 -4.01 -24.17
C GLN A 112 -15.60 -3.66 -24.22
N ALA A 113 -14.75 -4.53 -23.65
CA ALA A 113 -13.30 -4.35 -23.69
C ALA A 113 -12.74 -4.44 -25.11
N LEU A 114 -13.23 -5.38 -25.92
CA LEU A 114 -12.81 -5.55 -27.31
C LEU A 114 -13.19 -4.34 -28.17
N ASP A 115 -14.45 -3.91 -28.12
CA ASP A 115 -14.95 -2.75 -28.86
C ASP A 115 -14.12 -1.50 -28.56
N ARG A 116 -13.74 -1.30 -27.28
CA ARG A 116 -12.90 -0.18 -26.86
C ARG A 116 -11.45 -0.32 -27.36
N ALA A 117 -10.87 -1.52 -27.27
CA ALA A 117 -9.53 -1.77 -27.78
C ALA A 117 -9.42 -1.54 -29.30
N GLU A 118 -10.42 -1.95 -30.07
CA GLU A 118 -10.49 -1.72 -31.52
C GLU A 118 -10.61 -0.23 -31.85
N ALA A 119 -11.49 0.50 -31.15
CA ALA A 119 -11.62 1.95 -31.31
C ALA A 119 -10.30 2.69 -31.03
N LEU A 120 -9.55 2.26 -30.00
CA LEU A 120 -8.23 2.81 -29.69
C LEU A 120 -7.22 2.50 -30.80
N LYS A 121 -7.13 1.25 -31.28
CA LYS A 121 -6.24 0.87 -32.39
C LYS A 121 -6.54 1.66 -33.68
N GLU A 122 -7.81 1.89 -33.99
CA GLU A 122 -8.21 2.74 -35.11
C GLU A 122 -7.76 4.20 -34.93
N SER A 123 -7.87 4.75 -33.73
CA SER A 123 -7.43 6.13 -33.45
C SER A 123 -5.91 6.29 -33.57
N VAL A 124 -5.13 5.29 -33.12
CA VAL A 124 -3.66 5.27 -33.21
C VAL A 124 -3.19 5.11 -34.67
N SER A 125 -3.89 4.30 -35.46
CA SER A 125 -3.59 4.14 -36.89
C SER A 125 -3.96 5.38 -37.72
N LYS A 126 -5.09 6.04 -37.42
CA LYS A 126 -5.52 7.30 -38.07
C LYS A 126 -4.57 8.47 -37.75
N SER A 127 -4.07 8.57 -36.51
CA SER A 127 -3.08 9.59 -36.12
C SER A 127 -1.73 9.35 -36.80
N SER A 128 -1.26 8.10 -36.86
CA SER A 128 -0.04 7.72 -37.59
C SER A 128 -0.11 7.97 -39.11
N GLN A 129 -1.30 7.94 -39.71
CA GLN A 129 -1.50 8.29 -41.14
C GLN A 129 -1.61 9.80 -41.38
N LYS A 130 -2.11 10.58 -40.41
CA LYS A 130 -2.13 12.05 -40.48
C LYS A 130 -0.74 12.67 -40.36
N GLU A 131 0.16 12.09 -39.56
CA GLU A 131 1.56 12.55 -39.49
C GLU A 131 2.36 12.23 -40.77
N LYS A 132 2.00 11.18 -41.52
CA LYS A 132 2.62 10.88 -42.82
C LYS A 132 2.15 11.78 -43.98
N SER A 133 1.09 12.57 -43.81
CA SER A 133 0.52 13.42 -44.87
C SER A 133 0.74 14.93 -44.67
N THR A 134 1.51 15.34 -43.65
CA THR A 134 1.95 16.73 -43.47
C THR A 134 3.44 16.82 -43.21
N ALA A 135 4.24 16.38 -44.19
CA ALA A 135 5.67 16.68 -44.25
C ALA A 135 5.89 18.15 -44.67
N THR A 136 5.82 19.05 -43.70
CA THR A 136 6.55 20.33 -43.76
C THR A 136 7.37 20.44 -42.49
N LYS A 137 8.69 20.43 -42.66
CA LYS A 137 9.70 20.47 -41.60
C LYS A 137 9.44 21.62 -40.62
N PRO A 138 9.58 21.35 -39.31
CA PRO A 138 10.40 22.20 -38.47
C PRO A 138 11.56 21.38 -37.87
N ASN A 139 12.75 21.98 -37.87
CA ASN A 139 13.95 21.43 -37.25
C ASN A 139 13.68 21.04 -35.79
N GLN A 140 13.71 19.74 -35.48
CA GLN A 140 14.01 19.27 -34.14
C GLN A 140 15.54 19.22 -33.97
N PRO A 141 16.08 19.68 -32.82
CA PRO A 141 17.49 19.47 -32.53
C PRO A 141 17.72 17.99 -32.22
N VAL A 142 18.71 17.44 -32.91
CA VAL A 142 19.25 16.10 -32.72
C VAL A 142 19.71 15.96 -31.26
N ARG A 143 19.25 14.91 -30.55
CA ARG A 143 19.86 14.48 -29.29
C ARG A 143 21.27 13.99 -29.56
N THR A 144 22.25 14.88 -29.41
CA THR A 144 23.66 14.53 -29.32
C THR A 144 24.02 14.27 -27.85
N PHE A 145 24.39 13.04 -27.54
CA PHE A 145 25.22 12.75 -26.37
C PHE A 145 26.56 13.47 -26.55
N PHE A 146 26.97 14.28 -25.58
CA PHE A 146 28.33 14.79 -25.48
C PHE A 146 28.98 14.39 -24.15
N PRO A 147 30.25 13.97 -24.17
CA PRO A 147 31.02 13.58 -23.01
C PRO A 147 31.44 14.79 -22.18
N LEU A 148 31.70 14.55 -20.89
CA LEU A 148 32.26 15.50 -19.93
C LEU A 148 33.53 16.18 -20.47
N GLY A 149 33.65 17.49 -20.25
CA GLY A 149 34.84 18.29 -20.51
C GLY A 149 34.82 19.60 -19.70
N PRO A 150 36.00 20.16 -19.37
CA PRO A 150 36.23 20.98 -18.19
C PRO A 150 36.00 22.47 -18.46
N ASP A 151 35.35 23.17 -17.53
CA ASP A 151 35.76 24.51 -17.07
C ASP A 151 34.81 25.04 -15.99
N PHE A 152 35.34 25.12 -14.79
CA PHE A 152 34.76 25.64 -13.57
C PHE A 152 35.29 27.06 -13.37
N SER A 153 34.47 28.05 -13.02
CA SER A 153 34.99 29.32 -12.51
C SER A 153 34.20 29.85 -11.32
N LEU A 154 35.00 30.21 -10.31
CA LEU A 154 34.67 30.63 -8.96
C LEU A 154 34.32 32.13 -8.94
N ASN A 155 33.08 32.47 -8.68
CA ASN A 155 32.72 33.64 -7.86
C ASN A 155 31.19 33.70 -7.68
N ASP A 156 30.71 33.20 -6.53
CA ASP A 156 29.98 34.06 -5.58
C ASP A 156 29.78 33.36 -4.24
N LYS A 157 29.89 34.14 -3.16
CA LYS A 157 29.80 33.75 -1.75
C LYS A 157 28.52 34.34 -1.11
N PRO A 158 28.10 33.88 0.09
CA PRO A 158 26.74 33.36 0.29
C PRO A 158 25.86 34.17 1.25
N GLN A 159 24.61 33.67 1.41
CA GLN A 159 23.59 33.86 2.47
C GLN A 159 22.39 34.76 2.08
N THR A 160 21.12 34.47 2.42
CA THR A 160 20.58 33.92 3.69
C THR A 160 19.13 33.40 3.55
N ILE A 161 18.74 32.51 4.47
CA ILE A 161 17.38 32.10 4.92
C ILE A 161 16.64 31.05 4.06
N ARG A 162 16.65 29.79 4.53
CA ARG A 162 15.71 28.74 4.09
C ARG A 162 14.60 28.57 5.11
N ALA A 163 13.38 28.89 4.70
CA ALA A 163 12.19 28.29 5.28
C ALA A 163 12.12 26.82 4.84
N VAL A 164 11.96 25.90 5.78
CA VAL A 164 11.77 24.48 5.49
C VAL A 164 10.33 24.28 5.01
N GLN A 165 10.12 24.41 3.71
CA GLN A 165 8.96 23.85 3.04
C GLN A 165 9.34 22.47 2.49
N ALA A 166 8.48 21.48 2.72
CA ALA A 166 8.59 20.15 2.15
C ALA A 166 8.67 20.27 0.62
N SER A 167 9.88 20.18 0.10
CA SER A 167 10.17 20.27 -1.33
C SER A 167 10.13 18.87 -1.92
N GLU A 168 9.03 18.52 -2.58
CA GLU A 168 9.12 17.59 -3.70
C GLU A 168 10.13 18.17 -4.70
N SER A 169 11.27 17.51 -4.86
CA SER A 169 12.31 17.92 -5.79
C SER A 169 11.91 17.59 -7.22
N GLN A 170 11.08 18.44 -7.83
CA GLN A 170 11.12 18.60 -9.28
C GLN A 170 12.53 19.14 -9.65
N GLY A 171 13.43 18.24 -10.05
CA GLY A 171 14.56 18.58 -10.91
C GLY A 171 15.93 18.82 -10.29
N GLN A 172 16.19 18.51 -9.01
CA GLN A 172 17.59 18.40 -8.57
C GLN A 172 18.19 17.10 -9.10
N ARG A 173 19.04 17.21 -10.13
CA ARG A 173 19.89 16.10 -10.55
C ARG A 173 20.87 15.79 -9.41
N TYR A 174 20.76 14.60 -8.84
CA TYR A 174 21.75 14.07 -7.90
C TYR A 174 23.15 14.16 -8.50
N THR A 175 24.12 14.52 -7.67
CA THR A 175 25.55 14.45 -7.98
C THR A 175 25.98 13.00 -8.25
N ALA A 176 27.14 12.81 -8.88
CA ALA A 176 27.65 11.46 -9.17
C ALA A 176 27.88 10.67 -7.86
N GLU A 177 28.35 11.36 -6.83
CA GLU A 177 28.57 10.82 -5.48
C GLU A 177 27.26 10.40 -4.82
N GLU A 178 26.22 11.25 -4.87
CA GLU A 178 24.89 10.91 -4.34
C GLU A 178 24.28 9.71 -5.07
N ILE A 179 24.42 9.64 -6.40
CA ILE A 179 23.96 8.49 -7.18
C ILE A 179 24.69 7.21 -6.74
N GLU A 180 25.99 7.27 -6.47
CA GLU A 180 26.75 6.14 -5.95
C GLU A 180 26.28 5.71 -4.55
N VAL A 181 26.04 6.68 -3.66
CA VAL A 181 25.47 6.39 -2.34
C VAL A 181 24.10 5.73 -2.48
N LEU A 182 23.22 6.27 -3.33
CA LEU A 182 21.89 5.70 -3.57
C LEU A 182 21.99 4.29 -4.13
N ARG A 183 22.87 4.03 -5.10
CA ARG A 183 23.10 2.70 -5.67
C ARG A 183 23.55 1.71 -4.59
N LYS A 184 24.56 2.07 -3.79
CA LYS A 184 25.09 1.21 -2.72
C LYS A 184 24.05 0.93 -1.64
N THR A 185 23.29 1.94 -1.24
CA THR A 185 22.26 1.84 -0.18
C THR A 185 20.94 1.23 -0.64
N SER A 186 20.77 0.99 -1.95
CA SER A 186 19.59 0.32 -2.50
C SER A 186 19.60 -1.18 -2.30
N LYS A 187 20.78 -1.81 -2.12
CA LYS A 187 20.88 -3.25 -1.91
C LYS A 187 20.78 -3.58 -0.42
N ILE A 188 19.64 -4.12 0.00
CA ILE A 188 19.35 -4.49 1.39
C ILE A 188 19.00 -5.97 1.42
N ASN A 189 19.69 -6.76 2.24
CA ASN A 189 19.49 -8.21 2.32
C ASN A 189 19.55 -8.93 0.96
N GLY A 190 20.41 -8.44 0.05
CA GLY A 190 20.58 -9.00 -1.29
C GLY A 190 19.51 -8.58 -2.31
N ILE A 191 18.48 -7.86 -1.89
CA ILE A 191 17.38 -7.37 -2.73
C ILE A 191 17.60 -5.89 -3.04
N GLU A 192 17.30 -5.48 -4.26
CA GLU A 192 17.40 -4.08 -4.69
C GLU A 192 16.08 -3.34 -4.45
N TYR A 193 16.15 -2.29 -3.63
CA TYR A 193 15.05 -1.36 -3.36
C TYR A 193 15.46 0.02 -3.87
N VAL A 194 15.12 0.35 -5.11
CA VAL A 194 15.49 1.65 -5.70
C VAL A 194 14.67 2.80 -5.09
N PRO A 195 15.20 4.04 -5.11
CA PRO A 195 14.43 5.22 -4.74
C PRO A 195 13.12 5.30 -5.50
N PHE A 196 12.05 5.66 -4.81
CA PHE A 196 10.74 5.89 -5.41
C PHE A 196 10.79 7.15 -6.27
N MET A 197 10.36 7.03 -7.52
CA MET A 197 10.36 8.09 -8.52
C MET A 197 8.97 8.24 -9.15
N SER A 198 8.71 9.35 -9.83
CA SER A 198 7.43 9.60 -10.50
C SER A 198 7.06 8.55 -11.55
N VAL A 199 8.06 7.88 -12.14
CA VAL A 199 7.84 6.76 -13.07
C VAL A 199 7.18 5.55 -12.38
N ASP A 200 7.39 5.37 -11.09
CA ASP A 200 6.79 4.26 -10.31
C ASP A 200 5.29 4.44 -10.11
N LEU A 201 4.75 5.65 -10.30
CA LEU A 201 3.30 5.88 -10.35
C LEU A 201 2.64 5.24 -11.58
N ARG A 202 3.43 4.78 -12.55
CA ARG A 202 2.98 4.02 -13.73
C ARG A 202 3.25 2.51 -13.57
N GLU A 203 3.58 2.06 -12.36
CA GLU A 203 3.76 0.63 -12.10
C GLU A 203 2.46 -0.13 -12.43
N ARG A 204 2.56 -1.17 -13.24
CA ARG A 204 1.42 -1.98 -13.64
C ARG A 204 0.99 -2.91 -12.50
N PHE A 205 -0.29 -2.83 -12.11
CA PHE A 205 -0.86 -3.65 -11.04
C PHE A 205 -1.84 -4.73 -11.52
N ALA A 206 -2.40 -4.58 -12.72
CA ALA A 206 -3.35 -5.53 -13.28
C ALA A 206 -2.66 -6.60 -14.14
N PHE A 207 -3.04 -7.85 -13.88
CA PHE A 207 -2.51 -9.04 -14.55
C PHE A 207 -3.59 -10.12 -14.70
N PRO A 208 -3.57 -10.91 -15.80
CA PRO A 208 -4.52 -12.01 -16.01
C PRO A 208 -4.26 -13.21 -15.10
N MET A 209 -3.10 -13.27 -14.44
CA MET A 209 -2.74 -14.28 -13.43
C MET A 209 -2.35 -13.60 -12.12
N PRO A 210 -2.60 -14.22 -10.95
CA PRO A 210 -2.22 -13.62 -9.67
C PRO A 210 -0.71 -13.43 -9.58
N PHE A 211 -0.29 -12.23 -9.23
CA PHE A 211 1.10 -11.84 -9.09
C PHE A 211 1.77 -12.63 -7.96
N SER A 212 3.00 -13.07 -8.23
CA SER A 212 3.86 -13.71 -7.24
C SER A 212 5.17 -12.93 -7.16
N ASP A 213 5.62 -12.68 -5.94
CA ASP A 213 6.84 -11.92 -5.70
C ASP A 213 8.05 -12.67 -6.27
N LYS A 214 8.87 -11.98 -7.05
CA LYS A 214 10.09 -12.53 -7.65
C LYS A 214 11.11 -12.99 -6.60
N CYS A 215 11.07 -12.39 -5.41
CA CYS A 215 11.92 -12.78 -4.28
C CYS A 215 11.41 -14.05 -3.57
N GLY A 216 10.24 -14.55 -3.94
CA GLY A 216 9.61 -15.71 -3.32
C GLY A 216 8.97 -15.38 -1.96
N LYS A 217 8.73 -16.44 -1.18
CA LYS A 217 8.12 -16.35 0.15
C LYS A 217 9.08 -15.81 1.17
N LEU A 218 8.59 -14.94 2.05
CA LEU A 218 9.41 -14.43 3.15
C LEU A 218 9.80 -15.58 4.10
N PRO A 219 11.07 -15.65 4.52
CA PRO A 219 11.49 -16.57 5.57
C PRO A 219 10.67 -16.33 6.84
N LEU A 220 10.10 -17.41 7.38
CA LEU A 220 9.33 -17.38 8.62
C LEU A 220 10.26 -17.49 9.84
N SER A 221 9.88 -16.84 10.95
CA SER A 221 10.56 -17.02 12.24
C SER A 221 10.41 -18.46 12.77
N PRO A 222 11.28 -18.93 13.68
CA PRO A 222 11.11 -20.25 14.30
C PRO A 222 9.74 -20.47 14.93
N LYS A 223 9.17 -19.43 15.56
CA LYS A 223 7.82 -19.47 16.16
C LYS A 223 6.74 -19.62 15.09
N GLN A 224 6.84 -18.89 13.98
CA GLN A 224 5.91 -19.02 12.87
C GLN A 224 6.01 -20.39 12.20
N LYS A 225 7.22 -20.90 11.95
CA LYS A 225 7.45 -22.22 11.34
C LYS A 225 6.78 -23.35 12.13
N ALA A 226 6.77 -23.26 13.47
CA ALA A 226 6.15 -24.28 14.31
C ALA A 226 4.62 -24.36 14.16
N MET A 227 3.96 -23.25 13.80
CA MET A 227 2.50 -23.19 13.66
C MET A 227 2.03 -23.11 12.20
N PHE A 228 2.94 -22.82 11.29
CA PHE A 228 2.67 -22.60 9.87
C PHE A 228 2.03 -23.83 9.23
N ALA A 229 0.87 -23.60 8.60
CA ALA A 229 0.21 -24.61 7.78
C ALA A 229 0.49 -24.36 6.30
N LYS A 230 0.16 -23.15 5.81
CA LYS A 230 0.29 -22.79 4.39
C LYS A 230 0.31 -21.28 4.19
N TRP A 231 0.68 -20.87 2.98
CA TRP A 231 0.45 -19.52 2.49
C TRP A 231 -0.91 -19.45 1.81
N VAL A 232 -1.65 -18.38 2.05
CA VAL A 232 -2.98 -18.12 1.47
C VAL A 232 -3.04 -16.72 0.88
N ARG A 233 -3.89 -16.50 -0.10
CA ARG A 233 -4.31 -15.16 -0.55
C ARG A 233 -5.55 -14.71 0.24
N PRO A 234 -5.88 -13.41 0.24
CA PRO A 234 -7.12 -12.91 0.81
C PRO A 234 -8.37 -13.66 0.31
N ASP A 235 -8.42 -13.97 -0.98
CA ASP A 235 -9.54 -14.68 -1.60
C ASP A 235 -9.70 -16.13 -1.10
N ASP A 236 -8.66 -16.72 -0.49
CA ASP A 236 -8.73 -18.07 0.09
C ASP A 236 -9.36 -18.07 1.49
N ILE A 237 -9.56 -16.90 2.10
CA ILE A 237 -10.03 -16.76 3.49
C ILE A 237 -11.23 -15.83 3.64
N THR A 238 -11.51 -14.95 2.68
CA THR A 238 -12.69 -14.06 2.69
C THR A 238 -13.25 -13.81 1.30
N ASN A 239 -14.58 -13.65 1.23
CA ASN A 239 -15.28 -13.27 -0.01
C ASN A 239 -15.22 -11.78 -0.30
N ASN A 240 -14.93 -10.92 0.67
CA ASN A 240 -15.00 -9.47 0.47
C ASN A 240 -13.72 -8.79 0.99
N PRO A 241 -12.53 -9.16 0.48
CA PRO A 241 -11.31 -8.48 0.86
C PRO A 241 -11.37 -7.00 0.45
N THR A 242 -10.86 -6.14 1.31
CA THR A 242 -10.74 -4.70 1.11
C THR A 242 -9.37 -4.24 1.57
N MET A 243 -8.85 -3.19 0.95
CA MET A 243 -7.56 -2.64 1.37
C MET A 243 -7.66 -1.99 2.74
N ILE A 244 -8.57 -1.02 2.86
CA ILE A 244 -8.85 -0.28 4.09
C ILE A 244 -10.35 -0.04 4.13
N TYR A 245 -11.00 -0.48 5.20
CA TYR A 245 -12.35 -0.07 5.55
C TYR A 245 -12.30 1.17 6.45
N THR A 246 -11.39 1.18 7.43
CA THR A 246 -11.19 2.29 8.34
C THR A 246 -9.75 2.34 8.84
N VAL A 247 -9.11 3.50 8.75
CA VAL A 247 -7.79 3.72 9.35
C VAL A 247 -7.98 3.93 10.85
N SER A 248 -7.69 2.92 11.66
CA SER A 248 -7.75 3.01 13.12
C SER A 248 -6.63 2.23 13.78
N SER A 249 -6.09 2.80 14.85
CA SER A 249 -5.15 2.11 15.73
C SER A 249 -5.80 0.94 16.47
N PHE A 250 -7.12 1.01 16.74
CA PHE A 250 -7.84 -0.02 17.50
C PHE A 250 -8.18 -1.27 16.68
N SER A 251 -8.07 -1.20 15.35
CA SER A 251 -8.26 -2.37 14.51
C SER A 251 -7.01 -3.25 14.45
N ILE A 252 -5.83 -2.74 14.77
CA ILE A 252 -4.56 -3.47 14.63
C ILE A 252 -4.40 -4.52 15.74
N LYS A 253 -4.12 -5.75 15.34
CA LYS A 253 -3.81 -6.86 16.24
C LYS A 253 -2.45 -7.48 15.89
N GLN A 254 -1.53 -7.44 16.85
CA GLN A 254 -0.26 -8.17 16.77
C GLN A 254 -0.48 -9.65 17.08
N THR A 255 0.25 -10.51 16.36
CA THR A 255 0.22 -11.96 16.57
C THR A 255 1.56 -12.44 17.13
N ILE A 256 2.14 -13.50 16.55
CA ILE A 256 3.40 -14.11 17.00
C ILE A 256 4.66 -13.43 16.45
N VAL A 257 4.50 -12.34 15.70
CA VAL A 257 5.59 -11.53 15.17
C VAL A 257 6.30 -10.80 16.33
N SER A 258 7.63 -10.83 16.33
CA SER A 258 8.46 -10.25 17.40
C SER A 258 8.59 -8.73 17.35
N ASP A 259 8.28 -8.09 16.22
CA ASP A 259 8.51 -6.67 16.00
C ASP A 259 7.36 -5.77 16.49
N CYS A 260 7.15 -5.75 17.81
CA CYS A 260 6.09 -4.93 18.41
C CYS A 260 6.29 -3.43 18.18
N SER A 261 7.52 -2.95 17.99
CA SER A 261 7.82 -1.55 17.77
C SER A 261 7.31 -1.06 16.40
N PHE A 262 7.35 -1.92 15.38
CA PHE A 262 6.78 -1.60 14.08
C PHE A 262 5.25 -1.54 14.14
N VAL A 263 4.61 -2.52 14.80
CA VAL A 263 3.16 -2.53 14.98
C VAL A 263 2.69 -1.31 15.77
N ALA A 264 3.42 -0.90 16.81
CA ALA A 264 3.15 0.32 17.56
C ALA A 264 3.27 1.58 16.68
N SER A 265 4.31 1.65 15.83
CA SER A 265 4.52 2.77 14.91
C SER A 265 3.41 2.86 13.86
N LEU A 266 2.93 1.71 13.38
CA LEU A 266 1.78 1.62 12.48
C LEU A 266 0.49 2.12 13.17
N ALA A 267 0.26 1.72 14.42
CA ALA A 267 -0.88 2.17 15.22
C ALA A 267 -0.88 3.69 15.43
N ILE A 268 0.26 4.27 15.81
CA ILE A 268 0.38 5.72 16.00
C ILE A 268 0.21 6.47 14.69
N SER A 269 0.77 5.97 13.59
CA SER A 269 0.59 6.56 12.26
C SER A 269 -0.88 6.57 11.82
N ALA A 270 -1.60 5.47 12.07
CA ALA A 270 -3.04 5.38 11.80
C ALA A 270 -3.86 6.35 12.68
N ALA A 271 -3.55 6.42 13.97
CA ALA A 271 -4.19 7.37 14.89
C ALA A 271 -3.95 8.83 14.49
N TYR A 272 -2.72 9.16 14.08
CA TYR A 272 -2.36 10.50 13.61
C TYR A 272 -3.10 10.86 12.33
N GLU A 273 -3.12 9.97 11.34
CA GLU A 273 -3.83 10.19 10.08
C GLU A 273 -5.30 10.50 10.32
N ARG A 274 -5.96 9.70 11.17
CA ARG A 274 -7.37 9.92 11.51
C ARG A 274 -7.60 11.21 12.28
N ARG A 275 -6.75 11.53 13.27
CA ARG A 275 -6.92 12.71 14.13
C ARG A 275 -6.71 14.02 13.36
N TYR A 276 -5.76 14.04 12.44
CA TYR A 276 -5.34 15.27 11.75
C TYR A 276 -5.71 15.30 10.27
N ASN A 277 -6.40 14.26 9.76
CA ASN A 277 -6.75 14.09 8.35
C ASN A 277 -5.52 14.21 7.42
N LYS A 278 -4.39 13.63 7.83
CA LYS A 278 -3.12 13.64 7.10
C LYS A 278 -2.76 12.23 6.67
N LYS A 279 -2.80 11.97 5.36
CA LYS A 279 -2.56 10.65 4.76
C LYS A 279 -1.13 10.15 4.98
N LEU A 280 -0.88 9.41 6.06
CA LEU A 280 0.42 8.78 6.38
C LEU A 280 0.45 7.31 5.94
N ILE A 281 -0.61 6.57 6.24
CA ILE A 281 -0.80 5.15 5.91
C ILE A 281 -1.41 5.02 4.51
N THR A 282 -2.48 5.76 4.23
CA THR A 282 -3.17 5.61 2.94
C THR A 282 -2.33 6.04 1.74
N SER A 283 -1.42 7.01 1.91
CA SER A 283 -0.58 7.55 0.83
C SER A 283 0.61 6.67 0.44
N ILE A 284 0.94 5.66 1.24
CA ILE A 284 2.10 4.79 1.02
C ILE A 284 1.74 3.44 0.41
N ILE A 285 0.46 3.09 0.28
CA ILE A 285 -0.02 1.83 -0.31
C ILE A 285 -0.52 2.07 -1.73
N TYR A 286 -0.13 1.18 -2.65
CA TYR A 286 -0.55 1.18 -4.06
C TYR A 286 -0.98 -0.24 -4.49
N PRO A 287 -1.93 -0.39 -5.44
CA PRO A 287 -2.50 0.65 -6.30
C PRO A 287 -3.43 1.63 -5.56
N GLN A 288 -3.63 2.81 -6.17
CA GLN A 288 -4.53 3.84 -5.68
C GLN A 288 -5.56 4.19 -6.75
N ASN A 289 -6.79 4.43 -6.32
CA ASN A 289 -7.87 4.89 -7.19
C ASN A 289 -7.68 6.36 -7.61
N LYS A 290 -8.59 6.91 -8.43
CA LYS A 290 -8.56 8.31 -8.89
C LYS A 290 -8.55 9.37 -7.79
N LYS A 291 -8.93 9.02 -6.55
CA LYS A 291 -8.91 9.91 -5.36
C LYS A 291 -7.59 9.82 -4.59
N GLY A 292 -6.62 9.03 -5.05
CA GLY A 292 -5.39 8.75 -4.31
C GLY A 292 -5.67 7.99 -3.01
N GLU A 293 -6.65 7.09 -3.03
CA GLU A 293 -6.95 6.18 -1.91
C GLU A 293 -6.54 4.76 -2.32
N PRO A 294 -5.95 3.97 -1.41
CA PRO A 294 -5.48 2.65 -1.74
C PRO A 294 -6.65 1.69 -1.99
N GLU A 295 -6.52 0.86 -3.02
CA GLU A 295 -7.59 -0.03 -3.46
C GLU A 295 -7.18 -1.51 -3.37
N TYR A 296 -8.19 -2.38 -3.26
CA TYR A 296 -7.95 -3.82 -3.34
C TYR A 296 -7.57 -4.20 -4.77
N ASN A 297 -6.48 -4.96 -4.91
CA ASN A 297 -6.05 -5.52 -6.17
C ASN A 297 -6.27 -7.05 -6.18
N PRO A 298 -7.24 -7.57 -6.94
CA PRO A 298 -7.49 -9.01 -7.05
C PRO A 298 -6.38 -9.76 -7.80
N CYS A 299 -5.47 -9.05 -8.48
CA CYS A 299 -4.26 -9.65 -9.04
C CYS A 299 -3.19 -9.87 -7.97
N GLY A 300 -3.37 -9.38 -6.74
CA GLY A 300 -2.49 -9.66 -5.61
C GLY A 300 -1.11 -9.03 -5.68
N LYS A 301 -0.92 -7.97 -6.49
CA LYS A 301 0.32 -7.16 -6.52
C LYS A 301 0.11 -5.86 -5.76
N TYR A 302 1.04 -5.54 -4.86
CA TYR A 302 1.03 -4.29 -4.12
C TYR A 302 2.41 -3.65 -4.11
N MET A 303 2.43 -2.33 -3.96
CA MET A 303 3.63 -1.55 -3.72
C MET A 303 3.45 -0.74 -2.46
N VAL A 304 4.41 -0.83 -1.55
CA VAL A 304 4.47 -0.01 -0.33
C VAL A 304 5.66 0.93 -0.43
N LYS A 305 5.44 2.21 -0.19
CA LYS A 305 6.47 3.25 -0.18
C LYS A 305 6.99 3.43 1.24
N LEU A 306 8.25 3.04 1.49
CA LEU A 306 8.89 3.14 2.80
C LEU A 306 10.12 4.05 2.74
N HIS A 307 10.35 4.85 3.77
CA HIS A 307 11.56 5.67 3.92
C HIS A 307 12.71 4.85 4.50
N ILE A 308 13.60 4.37 3.63
CA ILE A 308 14.68 3.47 4.04
C ILE A 308 16.00 4.05 3.53
N ASN A 309 17.01 4.06 4.40
CA ASN A 309 18.33 4.63 4.11
C ASN A 309 18.25 6.07 3.56
N GLY A 310 17.40 6.90 4.18
CA GLY A 310 17.32 8.35 3.93
C GLY A 310 16.44 8.78 2.75
N VAL A 311 15.83 7.86 1.99
CA VAL A 311 14.95 8.19 0.86
C VAL A 311 13.70 7.30 0.82
N PRO A 312 12.58 7.77 0.25
CA PRO A 312 11.46 6.89 -0.06
C PRO A 312 11.88 5.84 -1.09
N ARG A 313 11.54 4.58 -0.86
CA ARG A 313 11.84 3.44 -1.73
C ARG A 313 10.59 2.63 -1.98
N LYS A 314 10.50 2.06 -3.18
CA LYS A 314 9.39 1.15 -3.52
C LYS A 314 9.67 -0.26 -3.02
N VAL A 315 8.68 -0.86 -2.39
CA VAL A 315 8.70 -2.26 -1.96
C VAL A 315 7.53 -2.98 -2.62
N ILE A 316 7.82 -3.76 -3.66
CA ILE A 316 6.83 -4.60 -4.33
C ILE A 316 6.65 -5.88 -3.52
N ILE A 317 5.40 -6.26 -3.27
CA ILE A 317 5.03 -7.52 -2.61
C ILE A 317 3.85 -8.17 -3.34
N ASP A 318 3.74 -9.49 -3.19
CA ASP A 318 2.45 -10.16 -3.41
C ASP A 318 1.59 -10.14 -2.13
N ASP A 319 0.35 -10.63 -2.20
CA ASP A 319 -0.60 -10.69 -1.08
C ASP A 319 -0.68 -12.04 -0.38
N GLN A 320 0.28 -12.93 -0.61
CA GLN A 320 0.26 -14.22 0.04
C GLN A 320 0.70 -14.08 1.50
N LEU A 321 -0.14 -14.48 2.45
CA LEU A 321 0.09 -14.35 3.89
C LEU A 321 0.20 -15.73 4.55
N PRO A 322 1.04 -15.90 5.60
CA PRO A 322 1.18 -17.16 6.29
C PRO A 322 0.01 -17.36 7.28
N VAL A 323 -0.57 -18.55 7.29
CA VAL A 323 -1.61 -18.94 8.27
C VAL A 323 -1.21 -20.18 9.05
N ASP A 324 -1.81 -20.33 10.22
CA ASP A 324 -1.70 -21.53 11.03
C ASP A 324 -2.72 -22.62 10.63
N HIS A 325 -2.68 -23.73 11.36
CA HIS A 325 -3.57 -24.88 11.14
C HIS A 325 -5.05 -24.60 11.45
N SER A 326 -5.34 -23.51 12.19
CA SER A 326 -6.70 -23.03 12.46
C SER A 326 -7.18 -22.01 11.43
N GLY A 327 -6.33 -21.62 10.48
CA GLY A 327 -6.62 -20.60 9.47
C GLY A 327 -6.43 -19.16 9.94
N GLU A 328 -5.82 -18.95 11.11
CA GLU A 328 -5.49 -17.61 11.61
C GLU A 328 -4.16 -17.12 11.03
N LEU A 329 -4.09 -15.81 10.76
CA LEU A 329 -2.90 -15.18 10.20
C LEU A 329 -1.74 -15.19 11.21
N LEU A 330 -0.54 -15.50 10.72
CA LEU A 330 0.71 -15.50 11.49
C LEU A 330 1.51 -14.19 11.35
N CYS A 331 0.94 -13.21 10.66
CA CYS A 331 1.38 -11.81 10.59
C CYS A 331 0.43 -10.94 11.43
N SER A 332 0.77 -9.67 11.65
CA SER A 332 -0.19 -8.72 12.24
C SER A 332 -1.34 -8.46 11.27
N TYR A 333 -2.55 -8.26 11.81
CA TYR A 333 -3.76 -8.13 11.00
C TYR A 333 -4.78 -7.16 11.61
N SER A 334 -5.82 -6.82 10.86
CA SER A 334 -6.96 -6.04 11.38
C SER A 334 -8.01 -6.94 12.02
N ASN A 335 -8.61 -6.51 13.13
CA ASN A 335 -9.78 -7.13 13.74
C ASN A 335 -10.95 -7.30 12.76
N ASN A 336 -10.99 -6.48 11.70
CA ASN A 336 -11.79 -6.77 10.51
C ASN A 336 -10.99 -7.68 9.58
N LYS A 337 -11.34 -8.96 9.52
CA LYS A 337 -10.64 -9.98 8.69
C LYS A 337 -10.66 -9.68 7.19
N ASN A 338 -11.50 -8.75 6.74
CA ASN A 338 -11.54 -8.33 5.35
C ASN A 338 -10.47 -7.27 5.02
N GLU A 339 -9.89 -6.58 6.01
CA GLU A 339 -8.89 -5.53 5.78
C GLU A 339 -7.47 -6.09 5.65
N LEU A 340 -6.73 -5.60 4.65
CA LEU A 340 -5.41 -6.13 4.32
C LEU A 340 -4.23 -5.22 4.69
N TRP A 341 -4.47 -3.92 4.86
CA TRP A 341 -3.41 -2.92 4.97
C TRP A 341 -2.38 -3.22 6.07
N VAL A 342 -2.82 -3.72 7.23
CA VAL A 342 -1.91 -4.05 8.36
C VAL A 342 -0.92 -5.13 7.93
N SER A 343 -1.44 -6.24 7.40
CA SER A 343 -0.64 -7.40 7.01
C SER A 343 0.27 -7.10 5.82
N LEU A 344 -0.21 -6.31 4.86
CA LEU A 344 0.59 -5.95 3.68
C LEU A 344 1.71 -4.95 4.01
N ILE A 345 1.46 -3.96 4.86
CA ILE A 345 2.51 -3.02 5.30
C ILE A 345 3.57 -3.76 6.15
N GLU A 346 3.14 -4.61 7.09
CA GLU A 346 4.08 -5.45 7.85
C GLU A 346 4.91 -6.34 6.93
N LYS A 347 4.27 -7.00 5.97
CA LYS A 347 4.97 -7.85 4.99
C LYS A 347 6.00 -7.06 4.19
N ALA A 348 5.66 -5.87 3.70
CA ALA A 348 6.62 -5.02 2.99
C ALA A 348 7.82 -4.66 3.88
N TYR A 349 7.57 -4.30 5.13
CA TYR A 349 8.64 -3.98 6.07
C TYR A 349 9.53 -5.20 6.38
N MET A 350 8.92 -6.35 6.68
CA MET A 350 9.63 -7.62 6.93
C MET A 350 10.42 -8.07 5.71
N LYS A 351 9.93 -7.82 4.49
CA LYS A 351 10.68 -8.08 3.26
C LYS A 351 11.99 -7.27 3.21
N VAL A 352 11.94 -5.98 3.55
CA VAL A 352 13.13 -5.13 3.64
C VAL A 352 14.07 -5.64 4.74
N MET A 353 13.52 -6.07 5.88
CA MET A 353 14.30 -6.56 7.03
C MET A 353 14.84 -7.99 6.90
N GLY A 354 14.54 -8.69 5.79
CA GLY A 354 15.12 -10.00 5.47
C GLY A 354 14.24 -11.20 5.82
N GLY A 355 13.00 -10.95 6.26
CA GLY A 355 12.02 -11.98 6.63
C GLY A 355 11.34 -11.66 7.96
N TYR A 356 10.47 -12.57 8.39
CA TYR A 356 9.77 -12.46 9.67
C TYR A 356 10.61 -12.93 10.86
N ASP A 357 11.78 -13.54 10.63
CA ASP A 357 12.76 -13.84 11.68
C ASP A 357 13.55 -12.58 12.08
N PHE A 358 12.81 -11.53 12.42
CA PHE A 358 13.34 -10.24 12.78
C PHE A 358 13.11 -10.02 14.28
N PRO A 359 14.18 -9.89 15.09
CA PRO A 359 14.06 -9.91 16.55
C PRO A 359 13.36 -8.68 17.14
N GLY A 360 13.07 -7.68 16.32
CA GLY A 360 12.46 -6.41 16.68
C GLY A 360 13.41 -5.24 16.44
N SER A 361 12.82 -4.05 16.40
CA SER A 361 13.45 -2.79 16.05
C SER A 361 13.33 -1.76 17.18
N ASN A 362 13.59 -0.50 16.85
CA ASN A 362 13.26 0.68 17.65
C ASN A 362 12.15 1.45 16.93
N SER A 363 11.12 1.87 17.68
CA SER A 363 10.00 2.66 17.17
C SER A 363 10.43 3.94 16.44
N ASN A 364 11.59 4.51 16.77
CA ASN A 364 12.16 5.64 16.05
C ASN A 364 12.45 5.31 14.58
N ILE A 365 13.04 4.13 14.33
CA ILE A 365 13.40 3.67 12.99
C ILE A 365 12.13 3.25 12.25
N ASP A 366 11.23 2.57 12.93
CA ASP A 366 9.97 2.08 12.35
C ASP A 366 9.04 3.23 11.93
N LEU A 367 8.88 4.23 12.81
CA LEU A 367 8.09 5.42 12.50
C LEU A 367 8.75 6.25 11.40
N HIS A 368 10.08 6.36 11.40
CA HIS A 368 10.80 6.98 10.28
C HIS A 368 10.54 6.22 8.98
N ALA A 369 10.56 4.88 8.99
CA ALA A 369 10.31 4.08 7.80
C ALA A 369 8.91 4.29 7.21
N LEU A 370 7.90 4.50 8.07
CA LEU A 370 6.52 4.77 7.62
C LEU A 370 6.33 6.21 7.16
N THR A 371 6.94 7.19 7.85
CA THR A 371 6.55 8.61 7.72
C THR A 371 7.61 9.50 7.07
N GLY A 372 8.88 9.08 7.11
CA GLY A 372 10.04 9.92 6.77
C GLY A 372 10.37 10.98 7.84
N TRP A 373 9.64 11.04 8.95
CA TRP A 373 9.88 12.03 10.00
C TRP A 373 11.17 11.73 10.75
N ILE A 374 11.88 12.77 11.18
CA ILE A 374 13.13 12.65 11.92
C ILE A 374 12.79 12.39 13.40
N PRO A 375 13.17 11.24 13.96
CA PRO A 375 12.85 10.93 15.34
C PRO A 375 13.74 11.71 16.31
N GLU A 376 13.15 12.19 17.40
CA GLU A 376 13.86 12.73 18.56
C GLU A 376 13.63 11.81 19.77
N ARG A 377 14.68 11.55 20.56
CA ARG A 377 14.60 10.69 21.74
C ARG A 377 14.99 11.46 23.00
N ILE A 378 14.08 11.49 23.96
CA ILE A 378 14.31 12.09 25.28
C ILE A 378 14.30 10.98 26.33
N ALA A 379 15.41 10.84 27.06
CA ALA A 379 15.53 9.87 28.14
C ALA A 379 14.96 10.45 29.45
N MET A 380 13.76 10.02 29.84
CA MET A 380 13.00 10.54 30.98
C MET A 380 13.35 9.85 32.32
N HIS A 381 14.63 9.51 32.55
CA HIS A 381 15.05 8.91 33.81
C HIS A 381 15.23 9.99 34.90
N SER A 382 14.86 9.67 36.14
CA SER A 382 14.88 10.62 37.26
C SER A 382 16.29 11.05 37.67
N ASP A 383 17.30 10.25 37.36
CA ASP A 383 18.73 10.47 37.61
C ASP A 383 19.43 11.19 36.44
N ASN A 384 18.76 11.37 35.31
CA ASN A 384 19.30 12.09 34.18
C ASN A 384 19.26 13.61 34.42
N GLN A 385 20.40 14.19 34.81
CA GLN A 385 20.52 15.63 35.06
C GLN A 385 20.25 16.49 33.82
N ALA A 386 20.36 15.94 32.61
CA ALA A 386 20.03 16.63 31.36
C ALA A 386 18.52 16.64 31.06
N PHE A 387 17.70 15.84 31.78
CA PHE A 387 16.26 15.78 31.56
C PHE A 387 15.54 16.95 32.27
N ASN A 388 15.13 17.95 31.48
CA ASN A 388 14.29 19.04 31.97
C ASN A 388 12.81 18.71 31.76
N LYS A 389 12.11 18.38 32.85
CA LYS A 389 10.68 18.01 32.86
C LYS A 389 9.78 19.10 32.27
N ASP A 390 9.97 20.35 32.69
CA ASP A 390 9.12 21.47 32.27
C ASP A 390 9.34 21.80 30.79
N SER A 391 10.59 21.81 30.34
CA SER A 391 10.93 22.03 28.93
C SER A 391 10.35 20.92 28.05
N THR A 392 10.46 19.66 28.49
CA THR A 392 9.93 18.52 27.75
C THR A 392 8.40 18.57 27.68
N PHE A 393 7.74 18.90 28.79
CA PHE A 393 6.28 19.04 28.81
C PHE A 393 5.80 20.16 27.88
N ARG A 394 6.47 21.32 27.89
CA ARG A 394 6.16 22.42 26.97
C ARG A 394 6.35 22.01 25.50
N MET A 395 7.43 21.29 25.20
CA MET A 395 7.69 20.79 23.85
C MET A 395 6.61 19.82 23.36
N LEU A 396 6.10 18.93 24.22
CA LEU A 396 5.03 17.99 23.85
C LEU A 396 3.65 18.64 23.70
N TYR A 397 3.44 19.83 24.30
CA TYR A 397 2.17 20.54 24.28
C TYR A 397 2.03 21.52 23.11
N GLN A 398 3.14 22.07 22.64
CA GLN A 398 3.21 22.91 21.43
C GLN A 398 2.95 22.07 20.17
#